data_AF-A0A8H9AGH4-F1
#
_entry.id   AF-A0A8H9AGH4-F1
#
_cell.length_a   1.000
_cell.length_b   1.000
_cell.length_c   1.000
_cell.angle_alpha   90.00
_cell.angle_beta   90.00
_cell.angle_gamma   90.00
#
_symmetry.space_group_name_H-M   'P 1'
#
loop_
_entity.id
_entity.type
_entity.pdbx_description
1 polymer ?
#
loop_
_entity_poly.entity_id
_entity_poly.type
_entity_poly.pdbx_seq_one_letter_code
_entity_poly.pdbx_strand_id
1 'polypeptide(L)' 'MSIIKEFREFAMRGNVVDLAVGVIIGAAFGKIVSSLVADIIMPPLGLLIGGIDFKQFAVTLRDAQG' A
#
# COMPACT_ATOMS: atom_id res chain seq x y z
N MET A 1 -18.12 23.56 -27.71
CA MET A 1 -18.10 22.68 -26.52
C MET A 1 -16.66 22.24 -26.32
N SER A 2 -16.06 22.56 -25.17
CA SER A 2 -14.63 22.36 -24.92
C SER A 2 -14.50 21.35 -23.79
N ILE A 3 -13.81 20.24 -24.06
CA ILE A 3 -13.61 19.09 -23.16
C ILE A 3 -13.09 19.53 -21.78
N ILE A 4 -12.29 20.60 -21.71
CA ILE A 4 -11.77 21.14 -20.45
C ILE A 4 -12.88 21.68 -19.54
N LYS A 5 -13.91 22.31 -20.12
CA LYS A 5 -15.06 22.80 -19.33
C LYS A 5 -15.92 21.65 -18.83
N GLU A 6 -16.19 20.67 -19.69
CA GLU A 6 -16.96 19.47 -19.34
C GLU A 6 -16.24 18.60 -18.30
N PHE A 7 -14.91 18.46 -18.41
CA PHE A 7 -14.10 17.75 -17.42
C PHE A 7 -14.07 18.48 -16.08
N ARG A 8 -13.96 19.81 -16.07
CA ARG A 8 -14.05 20.60 -14.83
C ARG A 8 -15.39 20.41 -14.16
N GLU A 9 -16.47 20.44 -14.93
CA GLU A 9 -17.83 20.25 -14.42
C GLU A 9 -18.08 18.82 -13.93
N PHE A 10 -17.47 17.82 -14.59
CA PHE A 10 -17.45 16.43 -14.14
C PHE A 10 -16.63 16.24 -12.86
N ALA A 11 -15.42 16.79 -12.81
CA ALA A 11 -14.49 16.67 -11.68
C ALA A 11 -14.97 17.43 -10.44
N MET A 12 -15.76 18.49 -10.61
CA MET A 12 -16.39 19.21 -9.48
C MET A 12 -17.63 18.52 -8.91
N ARG A 13 -18.06 17.37 -9.46
CA ARG A 13 -19.14 16.58 -8.85
C ARG A 13 -18.64 15.99 -7.54
N GLY A 14 -19.31 16.31 -6.43
CA GLY A 14 -18.93 15.86 -5.08
C GLY A 14 -18.66 14.35 -4.98
N ASN A 15 -19.55 13.51 -5.55
CA ASN A 15 -19.37 12.06 -5.62
C ASN A 15 -18.00 11.63 -6.21
N VAL A 16 -17.56 12.27 -7.31
CA VAL A 16 -16.30 11.90 -7.98
C VAL A 16 -15.10 12.32 -7.15
N VAL A 17 -15.16 13.50 -6.52
CA VAL A 17 -14.10 14.01 -5.63
C VAL A 17 -13.97 13.12 -4.40
N ASP A 18 -15.08 12.80 -3.74
CA ASP A 18 -15.09 12.00 -2.52
C ASP A 18 -14.58 10.58 -2.78
N LEU A 19 -14.95 9.99 -3.93
CA LEU A 19 -14.42 8.70 -4.37
C LEU A 19 -12.91 8.76 -4.65
N ALA A 20 -12.43 9.81 -5.33
CA ALA A 20 -11.01 9.98 -5.60
C ALA A 20 -10.20 10.14 -4.29
N VAL A 21 -10.70 10.93 -3.35
CA VAL A 21 -10.10 11.12 -2.03
C VAL A 21 -10.07 9.80 -1.27
N GLY A 22 -11.16 9.03 -1.27
CA GLY A 22 -11.23 7.71 -0.63
C GLY A 22 -10.20 6.71 -1.18
N VAL A 23 -10.00 6.68 -2.50
CA VAL A 23 -9.01 5.81 -3.14
C VAL A 23 -7.58 6.23 -2.80
N ILE A 24 -7.28 7.53 -2.82
CA ILE A 24 -5.94 8.05 -2.49
C ILE A 24 -5.60 7.76 -1.03
N ILE A 25 -6.54 8.01 -0.11
CA ILE A 25 -6.35 7.71 1.32
C ILE A 25 -6.20 6.21 1.52
N GLY A 26 -7.05 5.38 0.89
CA GLY A 26 -6.94 3.92 0.99
C GLY A 26 -5.57 3.39 0.52
N ALA A 27 -5.08 3.89 -0.61
CA ALA A 27 -3.78 3.50 -1.17
C ALA A 27 -2.61 3.95 -0.28
N ALA A 28 -2.66 5.16 0.28
CA ALA A 28 -1.62 5.68 1.16
C ALA A 28 -1.65 5.01 2.54
N PHE A 29 -2.84 4.82 3.10
CA PHE A 29 -3.04 4.23 4.43
C PHE A 29 -2.61 2.77 4.48
N GLY A 30 -2.80 2.01 3.39
CA GLY A 30 -2.27 0.65 3.27
C GLY A 30 -0.76 0.59 3.53
N LYS A 31 0.03 1.50 2.94
CA LYS A 31 1.48 1.57 3.17
C LYS A 31 1.82 1.89 4.63
N ILE A 32 1.06 2.77 5.27
CA ILE A 32 1.23 3.13 6.68
C ILE A 32 1.01 1.90 7.56
N VAL A 33 -0.08 1.16 7.33
CA VAL A 33 -0.38 -0.07 8.06
C VAL A 33 0.69 -1.13 7.81
N SER A 34 1.15 -1.29 6.56
CA SER A 34 2.22 -2.26 6.24
C SER A 34 3.53 -1.94 6.96
N SER A 35 3.97 -0.68 7.01
CA SER A 35 5.17 -0.29 7.76
C SER A 35 4.98 -0.46 9.26
N LEU A 36 3.81 -0.11 9.81
CA LEU A 36 3.50 -0.34 11.22
C LEU A 36 3.60 -1.83 11.57
N VAL A 37 3.01 -2.70 10.75
CA VAL A 37 3.10 -4.15 10.95
C VAL A 37 4.54 -4.60 10.84
N ALA A 38 5.27 -4.16 9.81
CA ALA A 38 6.61 -4.65 9.54
C ALA A 38 7.69 -4.18 10.52
N ASP A 39 7.57 -2.96 11.02
CA ASP A 39 8.62 -2.31 11.78
C ASP A 39 8.32 -2.32 13.29
N ILE A 40 7.05 -2.42 13.69
CA ILE A 40 6.65 -2.41 15.11
C ILE A 40 6.08 -3.75 15.57
N ILE A 41 5.24 -4.41 14.76
CA ILE A 41 4.56 -5.65 15.19
C ILE A 41 5.40 -6.91 14.88
N MET A 42 6.04 -6.98 13.71
CA MET A 42 6.84 -8.14 13.32
C MET A 42 8.06 -8.39 14.23
N PRO A 43 8.80 -7.41 14.78
CA PRO A 43 9.95 -7.72 15.63
C PRO A 43 9.56 -8.42 16.94
N PRO A 44 8.59 -7.94 17.74
CA PRO A 44 8.12 -8.66 18.93
C PRO A 44 7.48 -10.01 18.59
N LEU A 45 6.69 -10.10 17.52
CA LEU A 45 6.09 -11.38 17.09
C LEU A 45 7.15 -12.39 16.63
N GLY A 46 8.17 -11.95 15.87
CA GLY A 46 9.27 -12.81 15.44
C GLY A 46 10.12 -13.33 16.61
N LEU A 47 10.27 -12.51 17.66
CA LEU A 47 10.91 -12.93 18.91
C LEU A 47 10.07 -13.95 19.68
N LEU A 48 8.75 -13.81 19.70
CA LEU A 48 7.83 -14.72 20.41
C LEU A 48 7.58 -16.06 19.67
N ILE A 49 7.61 -16.05 18.33
CA ILE A 49 7.32 -17.24 17.50
C ILE A 49 8.60 -18.07 17.24
N GLY A 50 9.79 -17.58 17.59
CA GLY A 50 10.99 -18.43 17.74
C GLY A 50 12.22 -18.02 16.92
N GLY A 51 12.55 -16.73 16.81
CA GLY A 51 13.84 -16.30 16.26
C GLY A 51 14.01 -16.51 14.75
N ILE A 52 12.92 -16.82 14.04
CA ILE A 52 12.90 -16.83 12.58
C ILE A 52 12.72 -15.38 12.12
N ASP A 53 13.83 -14.78 11.73
CA ASP A 53 13.84 -13.51 11.03
C ASP A 53 13.27 -13.74 9.62
N PHE A 54 11.95 -13.54 9.45
CA PHE A 54 11.29 -13.65 8.15
C PHE A 54 11.81 -12.62 7.12
N LYS A 55 12.62 -11.63 7.53
CA LYS A 55 13.37 -10.78 6.60
C LYS A 55 14.58 -11.50 6.00
N GLN A 56 15.11 -12.53 6.65
CA GLN A 56 16.32 -13.26 6.24
C GLN A 56 16.03 -14.64 5.64
N PHE A 57 14.79 -15.13 5.72
CA PHE A 57 14.36 -16.40 5.11
C PHE A 57 14.14 -16.30 3.59
N ALA A 58 15.05 -15.63 2.87
CA ALA A 58 15.15 -15.79 1.43
C ALA A 58 16.00 -17.04 1.14
N VAL A 59 15.34 -18.19 1.09
CA VAL A 59 15.98 -19.42 0.56
C VAL A 59 15.90 -19.36 -0.96
N THR A 60 17.04 -19.15 -1.62
CA THR A 60 17.15 -19.21 -3.08
C THR A 60 16.89 -20.64 -3.52
N LEU A 61 15.66 -20.93 -3.98
CA LEU A 61 15.29 -22.27 -4.45
C LEU A 61 15.98 -22.62 -5.78
N ARG A 62 16.41 -21.61 -6.55
CA ARG A 62 17.22 -21.74 -7.77
C ARG A 62 17.76 -20.37 -8.18
N ASP A 63 19.02 -20.29 -8.61
CA ASP A 63 19.55 -19.08 -9.24
C ASP A 63 18.84 -18.82 -10.56
N ALA A 64 18.34 -17.60 -10.75
CA ALA A 64 17.83 -17.14 -12.03
C ALA A 64 19.03 -16.90 -12.96
N GLN A 65 19.40 -17.92 -13.74
CA GLN A 65 20.22 -17.72 -14.92
C GLN A 65 19.32 -17.30 -16.08
N GLY A 66 19.36 -16.01 -16.39
CA GLY A 66 18.68 -15.36 -17.52
C GLY A 66 19.23 -13.96 -17.71
#